data_AF-A0A359LZ44-F1
#
_entry.id   AF-A0A359LZ44-F1
#
_cell.length_a   1.000
_cell.length_b   1.000
_cell.length_c   1.000
_cell.angle_alpha   90.00
_cell.angle_beta   90.00
_cell.angle_gamma   90.00
#
_symmetry.space_group_name_H-M   'P 1'
#
loop_
_entity.id
_entity.type
_entity.pdbx_description
1 polymer ?
#
loop_
_entity_poly.entity_id
_entity_poly.type
_entity_poly.pdbx_seq_one_letter_code
_entity_poly.pdbx_strand_id
1 'polypeptide(L)'
;AYLSEPSLRTSRLPSNAQATLLRQGARRIVHLLYYPLTRRAPNIDMIEEAGLLERVGVAVRMEKAPSKVTLVPQGKPLEFRFEGGYARVEVPRVEGHQAVCFESA
;
A
#
# COMPACT_ATOMS: atom_id res chain seq x y z
N ALA A 1 13.04 -17.81 4.04
CA ALA A 1 13.30 -17.00 5.24
C ALA A 1 12.77 -15.59 5.01
N TYR A 2 12.14 -14.96 6.01
CA TYR A 2 11.68 -13.57 5.88
C TYR A 2 12.88 -12.62 5.79
N LEU A 3 12.75 -11.52 5.04
CA LEU A 3 13.77 -10.46 4.97
C LEU A 3 13.85 -9.75 6.33
N SER A 4 15.05 -9.54 6.86
CA SER A 4 15.27 -8.76 8.09
C SER A 4 14.75 -7.32 7.97
N GLU A 5 14.89 -6.74 6.78
CA GLU A 5 14.52 -5.35 6.50
C GLU A 5 13.79 -5.23 5.15
N PRO A 6 12.50 -5.62 5.09
CA PRO A 6 11.73 -5.65 3.86
C PRO A 6 11.48 -4.24 3.30
N SER A 7 11.50 -4.09 1.98
CA SER A 7 11.30 -2.81 1.31
C SER A 7 9.91 -2.20 1.55
N LEU A 8 8.92 -3.03 1.85
CA LEU A 8 7.53 -2.68 2.12
C LEU A 8 7.03 -3.47 3.33
N ARG A 9 6.39 -2.79 4.27
CA ARG A 9 5.62 -3.39 5.36
C ARG A 9 4.21 -2.86 5.31
N THR A 10 3.24 -3.74 5.56
CA THR A 10 1.82 -3.37 5.65
C THR A 10 1.24 -3.87 6.96
N SER A 11 0.17 -3.21 7.41
CA SER A 11 -0.62 -3.65 8.56
C SER A 11 -2.10 -3.43 8.26
N ARG A 12 -2.96 -4.25 8.88
CA ARG A 12 -4.41 -4.26 8.62
C ARG A 12 -4.76 -4.54 7.15
N LEU A 13 -3.93 -5.34 6.49
CA LEU A 13 -4.15 -5.83 5.13
C LEU A 13 -4.48 -7.33 5.22
N PRO A 14 -5.64 -7.79 4.71
CA PRO A 14 -6.00 -9.21 4.74
C PRO A 14 -5.09 -10.02 3.80
N SER A 15 -5.02 -11.34 4.02
CA SER A 15 -4.11 -12.23 3.28
C SER A 15 -4.40 -12.34 1.78
N ASN A 16 -5.61 -12.00 1.34
CA ASN A 16 -6.04 -12.00 -0.06
C ASN A 16 -5.95 -10.61 -0.72
N ALA A 17 -5.51 -9.58 0.01
CA ALA A 17 -5.17 -8.30 -0.57
C ALA A 17 -3.70 -8.28 -1.04
N GLN A 18 -3.42 -7.42 -2.02
CA GLN A 18 -2.08 -7.29 -2.61
C GLN A 18 -1.51 -5.90 -2.32
N ALA A 19 -0.22 -5.87 -2.04
CA ALA A 19 0.54 -4.64 -1.90
C ALA A 19 1.82 -4.71 -2.73
N THR A 20 1.96 -3.79 -3.69
CA THR A 20 3.08 -3.78 -4.63
C THR A 20 3.82 -2.46 -4.51
N LEU A 21 5.14 -2.52 -4.35
CA LEU A 21 6.01 -1.35 -4.33
C LEU A 21 6.68 -1.17 -5.71
N LEU A 22 6.38 -0.05 -6.37
CA LEU A 22 7.00 0.39 -7.61
C LEU A 22 8.02 1.50 -7.32
N ARG A 23 9.20 1.42 -7.93
CA ARG A 23 10.18 2.52 -7.97
C ARG A 23 10.14 3.18 -9.34
N GLN A 24 9.90 4.49 -9.38
CA GLN A 24 9.81 5.28 -10.60
C GLN A 24 10.62 6.57 -10.45
N GLY A 25 11.92 6.50 -10.79
CA GLY A 25 12.86 7.61 -10.57
C GLY A 25 12.95 7.96 -9.08
N ALA A 26 12.72 9.23 -8.75
CA ALA A 26 12.69 9.72 -7.36
C ALA A 26 11.43 9.35 -6.58
N ARG A 27 10.47 8.65 -7.21
CA ARG A 27 9.19 8.26 -6.59
C ARG A 27 9.18 6.79 -6.22
N ARG A 28 8.59 6.48 -5.08
CA ARG A 28 8.19 5.14 -4.68
C ARG A 28 6.67 5.10 -4.56
N ILE A 29 6.01 4.20 -5.28
CA ILE A 29 4.55 4.13 -5.35
C ILE A 29 4.11 2.78 -4.80
N VAL A 30 3.27 2.79 -3.78
CA VAL A 30 2.64 1.59 -3.24
C VAL A 30 1.25 1.47 -3.81
N HIS A 31 0.98 0.40 -4.55
CA HIS A 31 -0.36 0.03 -4.97
C HIS A 31 -0.95 -0.95 -3.97
N LEU A 32 -2.12 -0.62 -3.43
CA LEU A 32 -2.94 -1.50 -2.60
C LEU A 32 -4.13 -1.96 -3.43
N LEU A 33 -4.36 -3.27 -3.44
CA LEU A 33 -5.42 -3.90 -4.21
C LEU A 33 -6.20 -4.87 -3.32
N TYR A 34 -7.53 -4.75 -3.30
CA TYR A 34 -8.42 -5.62 -2.54
C TYR A 34 -9.68 -5.96 -3.34
N TYR A 35 -9.59 -7.06 -4.08
CA TYR A 35 -10.71 -7.72 -4.76
C TYR A 35 -10.74 -9.17 -4.26
N PRO A 36 -11.57 -9.49 -3.26
CA PRO A 36 -11.65 -10.84 -2.70
C PRO A 36 -11.98 -11.86 -3.79
N LEU A 37 -11.26 -12.97 -3.78
CA LEU A 37 -11.64 -14.16 -4.54
C LEU A 37 -12.50 -15.04 -3.66
N THR A 38 -13.69 -15.42 -4.14
CA THR A 38 -14.52 -16.43 -3.49
C THR A 38 -14.83 -17.56 -4.44
N ARG A 39 -14.92 -18.78 -3.90
CA ARG A 39 -15.40 -19.93 -4.65
C ARG A 39 -16.90 -20.05 -4.48
N ARG A 40 -17.66 -19.82 -5.55
CA ARG A 40 -19.13 -19.93 -5.56
C ARG A 40 -19.62 -21.28 -6.10
N ALA A 41 -18.78 -21.99 -6.85
CA ALA A 41 -19.08 -23.32 -7.38
C ALA A 41 -17.81 -24.19 -7.46
N PRO A 42 -17.92 -25.53 -7.62
CA PRO A 42 -16.76 -26.38 -7.86
C PRO A 42 -15.94 -25.87 -9.06
N ASN A 43 -14.66 -25.61 -8.82
CA ASN A 43 -13.69 -25.13 -9.83
C ASN A 43 -14.00 -23.75 -10.46
N ILE A 44 -14.84 -22.93 -9.83
CA ILE A 44 -15.11 -21.55 -10.27
C ILE A 44 -14.76 -20.60 -9.13
N ASP A 45 -13.65 -19.88 -9.30
CA ASP A 45 -13.27 -18.76 -8.45
C ASP A 45 -13.79 -17.47 -9.09
N MET A 46 -14.55 -16.69 -8.33
CA MET A 46 -15.15 -15.43 -8.76
C MET A 46 -14.39 -14.28 -8.11
N ILE A 47 -14.00 -13.30 -8.92
CA ILE A 47 -13.52 -12.01 -8.42
C ILE A 47 -14.75 -11.24 -7.96
N GLU A 48 -14.82 -10.96 -6.66
CA GLU A 48 -15.90 -10.17 -6.07
C GLU A 48 -15.74 -8.68 -6.39
N GLU A 49 -16.77 -7.91 -6.03
CA GLU A 49 -16.74 -6.45 -6.07
C GLU A 49 -15.57 -5.86 -5.24
N ALA A 50 -15.28 -4.59 -5.49
CA ALA A 50 -14.24 -3.85 -4.77
C ALA A 50 -14.48 -3.91 -3.26
N GLY A 51 -13.56 -4.53 -2.53
CA GLY A 51 -13.61 -4.58 -1.09
C GLY A 51 -13.19 -3.24 -0.47
N LEU A 52 -13.71 -2.95 0.72
CA LEU A 52 -13.34 -1.78 1.50
C LEU A 52 -12.33 -2.15 2.60
N LEU A 53 -11.21 -1.44 2.64
CA LEU A 53 -10.26 -1.47 3.75
C LEU A 53 -10.15 -0.07 4.36
N GLU A 54 -10.09 -0.03 5.68
CA GLU A 54 -9.91 1.21 6.43
C GLU A 54 -8.59 1.21 7.18
N ARG A 55 -7.94 2.38 7.22
CA ARG A 55 -6.78 2.63 8.07
C ARG A 55 -5.63 1.64 7.84
N VAL A 56 -5.33 1.36 6.57
CA VAL A 56 -4.25 0.46 6.16
C VAL A 56 -2.91 1.13 6.44
N GLY A 57 -2.08 0.52 7.27
CA GLY A 57 -0.74 1.04 7.53
C GLY A 57 0.22 0.63 6.41
N VAL A 58 0.95 1.59 5.86
CA VAL A 58 1.99 1.38 4.85
C VAL A 58 3.31 1.96 5.36
N ALA A 59 4.37 1.16 5.29
CA ALA A 59 5.72 1.61 5.61
C ALA A 59 6.70 1.22 4.51
N VAL A 60 7.31 2.22 3.88
CA VAL A 60 8.26 2.04 2.77
C VAL A 60 9.67 2.32 3.26
N ARG A 61 10.59 1.39 3.02
CA ARG A 61 12.00 1.56 3.34
C ARG A 61 12.61 2.65 2.45
N MET A 62 13.24 3.65 3.05
CA MET A 62 13.89 4.75 2.37
C MET A 62 15.15 5.18 3.14
N GLU A 63 16.16 5.65 2.41
CA GLU A 63 17.41 6.16 3.02
C GLU A 63 17.22 7.51 3.71
N LYS A 64 16.29 8.32 3.19
CA LYS A 64 15.95 9.65 3.71
C LYS A 64 14.43 9.79 3.76
N ALA A 65 13.95 10.71 4.60
CA ALA A 65 12.55 11.06 4.63
C ALA A 65 12.07 11.56 3.24
N PRO A 66 10.87 11.16 2.78
CA PRO A 66 10.27 11.73 1.59
C PRO A 66 9.99 13.22 1.79
N SER A 67 9.99 13.99 0.71
CA SER A 67 9.57 15.40 0.72
C SER A 67 8.06 15.53 0.89
N LYS A 68 7.28 14.58 0.38
CA LYS A 68 5.84 14.46 0.60
C LYS A 68 5.34 13.04 0.35
N VAL A 69 4.19 12.74 0.93
CA VAL A 69 3.43 11.50 0.69
C VAL A 69 2.02 11.88 0.26
N THR A 70 1.52 11.32 -0.83
CA THR A 70 0.20 11.65 -1.40
C THR A 70 -0.58 10.42 -1.83
N LEU A 71 -1.91 10.51 -1.78
CA LEU A 71 -2.80 9.59 -2.47
C LEU A 71 -2.76 9.85 -3.97
N VAL A 72 -2.73 8.78 -4.77
CA VAL A 72 -2.81 8.83 -6.23
C VAL A 72 -4.05 8.05 -6.67
N PRO A 73 -4.89 8.61 -7.56
CA PRO A 73 -4.68 9.83 -8.36
C PRO A 73 -5.08 11.15 -7.68
N GLN A 74 -5.64 11.13 -6.47
CA GLN A 74 -6.32 12.29 -5.88
C GLN A 74 -5.38 13.47 -5.55
N GLY A 75 -4.07 13.25 -5.47
CA GLY A 75 -3.09 14.25 -5.06
C GLY A 75 -3.20 14.68 -3.60
N LYS A 76 -4.06 14.03 -2.81
CA LYS A 76 -4.33 14.39 -1.42
C LYS A 76 -3.10 14.08 -0.55
N PRO A 77 -2.54 15.06 0.19
CA PRO A 77 -1.41 14.80 1.07
C PRO A 77 -1.81 13.88 2.23
N LEU A 78 -0.84 13.08 2.67
CA LEU A 78 -0.94 12.26 3.87
C LEU A 78 0.17 12.63 4.84
N GLU A 79 -0.20 12.78 6.11
CA GLU A 79 0.75 12.87 7.20
C GLU A 79 1.56 11.58 7.29
N PHE A 80 2.88 11.71 7.43
CA PHE A 80 3.77 10.57 7.55
C PHE A 80 4.79 10.78 8.67
N ARG A 81 5.33 9.67 9.17
CA ARG A 81 6.46 9.67 10.10
C ARG A 81 7.64 8.95 9.45
N PHE A 82 8.84 9.47 9.62
CA PHE A 82 10.06 8.79 9.19
C PHE A 82 10.84 8.31 10.41
N GLU A 83 10.85 6.99 10.64
CA GLU A 83 11.56 6.38 11.78
C GLU A 83 12.18 5.04 11.37
N GLY A 84 13.39 4.75 11.86
CA GLY A 84 14.05 3.46 11.63
C GLY A 84 14.28 3.12 10.15
N GLY A 85 14.44 4.13 9.28
CA GLY A 85 14.60 3.95 7.83
C GLY A 85 13.30 3.68 7.06
N TYR A 86 12.13 3.91 7.68
CA TYR A 86 10.82 3.74 7.02
C TYR A 86 10.01 5.03 7.04
N ALA A 87 9.46 5.39 5.88
CA ALA A 87 8.38 6.36 5.78
C ALA A 87 7.05 5.64 6.03
N ARG A 88 6.37 6.00 7.12
CA ARG A 88 5.16 5.34 7.63
C ARG A 88 3.96 6.25 7.46
N VAL A 89 2.88 5.71 6.91
CA VAL A 89 1.63 6.42 6.64
C VAL A 89 0.42 5.52 6.92
N GLU A 90 -0.69 6.11 7.35
CA GLU A 90 -1.99 5.45 7.42
C GLU A 90 -2.81 5.86 6.19
N VAL A 91 -3.18 4.89 5.36
CA VAL A 91 -4.10 5.09 4.23
C VAL A 91 -5.52 4.98 4.78
N PRO A 92 -6.30 6.07 4.79
CA PRO A 92 -7.56 6.10 5.51
C PRO A 92 -8.59 5.13 4.93
N ARG A 93 -8.61 4.99 3.59
CA ARG A 93 -9.58 4.19 2.86
C ARG A 93 -8.95 3.61 1.59
N VAL A 94 -9.22 2.34 1.32
CA VAL A 94 -8.92 1.66 0.05
C VAL A 94 -10.21 0.98 -0.41
N GLU A 95 -10.71 1.33 -1.59
CA GLU A 95 -11.91 0.75 -2.17
C GLU A 95 -11.55 0.09 -3.49
N GLY A 96 -11.31 -1.22 -3.46
CA GLY A 96 -10.75 -1.97 -4.57
C GLY A 96 -9.28 -1.66 -4.84
N HIS A 97 -8.95 -0.42 -5.16
CA HIS A 97 -7.59 0.04 -5.45
C HIS A 97 -7.29 1.42 -4.85
N GLN A 98 -6.08 1.57 -4.31
CA GLN A 98 -5.54 2.88 -3.95
C GLN A 98 -4.03 2.87 -4.10
N ALA A 99 -3.48 3.94 -4.68
CA ALA A 99 -2.03 4.14 -4.73
C ALA A 99 -1.58 5.23 -3.74
N VAL A 100 -0.37 5.06 -3.19
CA VAL A 100 0.30 6.05 -2.34
C VAL A 100 1.67 6.34 -2.92
N CYS A 101 1.94 7.61 -3.23
CA CYS A 101 3.21 8.07 -3.77
C CYS A 101 4.06 8.70 -2.66
N PHE A 102 5.29 8.24 -2.54
CA PHE A 102 6.34 8.81 -1.71
C PHE A 102 7.35 9.47 -2.65
N GLU A 103 7.43 10.80 -2.61
CA GLU A 103 8.39 11.55 -3.41
C GLU A 103 9.66 11.79 -2.58
N SER A 104 10.82 11.43 -3.12
CA SER A 104 12.09 11.75 -2.46
C SER A 104 12.32 13.26 -2.52
N ALA A 105 13.07 13.78 -1.53
CA ALA A 105 13.60 15.14 -1.58
C ALA A 105 14.72 15.26 -2.61
#